data_AF-W1DQC1-F1
#
_entry.id   AF-W1DQC1-F1
#
_cell.length_a   1.000
_cell.length_b   1.000
_cell.length_c   1.000
_cell.angle_alpha   90.00
_cell.angle_beta   90.00
_cell.angle_gamma   90.00
#
_symmetry.space_group_name_H-M   'P 1'
#
loop_
_entity.id
_entity.type
_entity.pdbx_description
1 polymer ?
#
loop_
_entity_poly.entity_id
_entity_poly.type
_entity_poly.pdbx_seq_one_letter_code
_entity_poly.pdbx_strand_id
1 'polypeptide(L)'
;MLWLTPFYLTPLQDDGYDISDHLQPDPRFGTIADVIELIARARELGLRVIVELVIQHTSAQHPWFQAARRDPRSPWRPYYLWADRPPEKRRSSHVSRR
;
A
#
# COMPACT_ATOMS: atom_id res chain seq x y z
N MET A 1 -17.24 3.05 -15.85
CA MET A 1 -16.68 2.76 -14.51
C MET A 1 -15.19 2.99 -14.59
N LEU A 2 -14.60 3.59 -13.56
CA LEU A 2 -13.16 3.82 -13.42
C LEU A 2 -12.63 2.93 -12.31
N TRP A 3 -11.52 2.24 -12.55
CA TRP A 3 -10.74 1.54 -11.54
C TRP A 3 -9.39 2.24 -11.47
N LEU A 4 -9.11 2.84 -10.32
CA LEU A 4 -7.85 3.52 -10.06
C LEU A 4 -6.89 2.57 -9.36
N THR A 5 -5.71 2.40 -9.94
CA THR A 5 -4.55 1.82 -9.27
C THR A 5 -4.11 2.73 -8.11
N PRO A 6 -3.24 2.27 -7.20
CA PRO A 6 -2.81 3.08 -6.06
C PRO A 6 -2.29 4.45 -6.49
N PHE A 7 -2.84 5.50 -5.86
CA PHE A 7 -2.41 6.89 -6.04
C PHE A 7 -1.96 7.51 -4.71
N TYR A 8 -1.82 6.71 -3.66
CA TYR A 8 -1.37 7.11 -2.33
C TYR A 8 0.12 7.46 -2.32
N LEU A 9 0.55 8.20 -1.30
CA LEU A 9 1.95 8.53 -1.10
C LEU A 9 2.78 7.24 -1.00
N THR A 10 3.84 7.19 -1.79
CA THR A 10 4.64 5.98 -1.97
C THR A 10 6.09 6.33 -2.30
N PRO A 11 7.08 5.58 -1.78
CA PRO A 11 8.46 5.64 -2.26
C PRO A 11 8.65 5.07 -3.67
N LEU A 12 7.61 4.42 -4.23
CA LEU A 12 7.58 3.85 -5.57
C LEU A 12 8.62 2.75 -5.80
N GLN A 13 8.79 1.85 -4.83
CA GLN A 13 9.64 0.66 -5.00
C GLN A 13 8.86 -0.54 -5.54
N ASP A 14 7.53 -0.47 -5.54
CA ASP A 14 6.63 -1.51 -6.05
C ASP A 14 5.48 -0.89 -6.85
N ASP A 15 5.80 -0.03 -7.83
CA ASP A 15 4.83 0.64 -8.72
C ASP A 15 3.63 1.30 -8.00
N GLY A 16 3.86 1.75 -6.76
CA GLY A 16 2.87 2.45 -5.93
C GLY A 16 2.10 1.57 -4.94
N TYR A 17 2.33 0.25 -4.94
CA TYR A 17 1.75 -0.66 -3.95
C TYR A 17 2.49 -0.62 -2.60
N ASP A 18 3.72 -0.07 -2.55
CA ASP A 18 4.42 0.24 -1.31
C ASP A 18 3.98 1.58 -0.71
N ILE A 19 2.81 1.60 -0.06
CA ILE A 19 2.19 2.82 0.49
C ILE A 19 2.91 3.29 1.79
N SER A 20 3.26 4.58 1.86
CA SER A 20 3.82 5.23 3.06
C SER A 20 2.83 6.12 3.82
N ASP A 21 1.74 6.57 3.18
CA ASP A 21 0.60 7.24 3.81
C ASP A 21 -0.68 6.98 2.99
N HIS A 22 -1.64 6.24 3.56
CA HIS A 22 -2.92 5.89 2.92
C HIS A 22 -3.90 7.07 2.80
N LEU A 23 -3.65 8.20 3.45
CA LEU A 23 -4.57 9.36 3.45
C LEU A 23 -4.12 10.47 2.51
N GLN A 24 -2.88 10.41 2.04
CA GLN A 24 -2.32 11.41 1.14
C GLN A 24 -2.16 10.85 -0.26
N PRO A 25 -2.67 11.53 -1.30
CA PRO A 25 -2.26 11.25 -2.66
C PRO A 25 -0.78 11.54 -2.84
N ASP A 26 -0.13 10.77 -3.71
CA ASP A 26 1.22 11.09 -4.13
C ASP A 26 1.21 12.40 -4.94
N PRO A 27 2.10 13.38 -4.65
CA PRO A 27 2.14 14.65 -5.35
C PRO A 27 2.27 14.56 -6.87
N ARG A 28 2.79 13.43 -7.40
CA ARG A 28 2.86 13.18 -8.85
C ARG A 28 1.49 13.07 -9.51
N PHE A 29 0.46 12.73 -8.75
CA PHE A 29 -0.93 12.61 -9.22
C PHE A 29 -1.81 13.79 -8.81
N GLY A 30 -1.25 14.76 -8.08
CA GLY A 30 -1.95 15.95 -7.61
C GLY A 30 -2.20 15.93 -6.11
N THR A 31 -3.28 16.57 -5.69
CA THR A 31 -3.67 16.81 -4.31
C THR A 31 -4.95 16.05 -3.95
N ILE A 32 -5.30 16.04 -2.67
CA ILE A 32 -6.59 15.49 -2.24
C ILE A 32 -7.78 16.23 -2.86
N ALA A 33 -7.64 17.53 -3.16
CA ALA A 33 -8.67 18.30 -3.84
C ALA A 33 -8.91 17.79 -5.27
N ASP A 34 -7.84 17.46 -5.99
CA ASP A 34 -7.93 16.90 -7.34
C ASP A 34 -8.62 15.53 -7.35
N VAL A 35 -8.35 14.69 -6.35
CA VAL A 35 -9.04 13.40 -6.17
C VAL A 35 -10.53 13.60 -5.90
N ILE A 36 -10.88 14.57 -5.04
CA ILE A 36 -12.28 14.91 -4.76
C ILE A 36 -12.98 15.40 -6.03
N GLU A 37 -12.34 16.26 -6.81
CA GLU A 37 -12.87 16.77 -8.08
C GLU A 37 -13.08 15.62 -9.10
N LEU A 38 -12.11 14.72 -9.24
CA LEU A 38 -12.23 13.55 -10.11
C LEU A 38 -13.45 12.70 -9.75
N ILE A 39 -13.64 12.41 -8.46
CA ILE A 39 -14.78 11.62 -7.97
C ILE A 39 -16.10 12.35 -8.23
N ALA A 40 -16.14 13.66 -7.96
CA ALA A 40 -17.33 14.48 -8.21
C ALA A 40 -17.71 14.48 -9.70
N ARG A 41 -16.74 14.70 -10.59
CA ARG A 41 -16.95 14.72 -12.04
C ARG A 41 -17.34 13.34 -12.58
N ALA A 42 -16.73 12.27 -12.10
CA ALA A 42 -17.11 10.91 -12.46
C ALA A 42 -18.58 10.65 -12.11
N ARG A 43 -19.03 11.10 -10.93
CA ARG A 43 -20.43 10.96 -10.49
C ARG A 43 -21.40 11.70 -11.43
N GLU A 44 -21.08 12.93 -11.84
CA GLU A 44 -21.90 13.71 -12.79
C GLU A 44 -22.04 13.01 -14.15
N LEU A 45 -21.00 12.28 -14.57
CA LEU A 45 -20.99 11.49 -15.80
C LEU A 45 -21.66 10.11 -15.65
N GLY A 46 -22.25 9.81 -14.50
CA GLY A 46 -22.85 8.50 -14.21
C GLY A 46 -21.82 7.36 -14.03
N LEU A 47 -20.54 7.69 -13.86
CA LEU A 47 -19.47 6.73 -13.65
C LEU A 47 -19.34 6.39 -12.15
N ARG A 48 -19.10 5.10 -11.87
CA ARG A 48 -18.59 4.63 -10.58
C ARG A 48 -17.07 4.68 -10.57
N VAL A 49 -16.48 5.01 -9.43
CA VAL A 49 -15.03 4.96 -9.17
C VAL A 49 -14.76 3.87 -8.13
N ILE A 50 -13.83 2.98 -8.44
CA ILE A 50 -13.29 1.96 -7.54
C ILE A 50 -11.80 2.27 -7.36
N VAL A 51 -11.31 2.12 -6.13
CA VAL A 51 -9.90 2.34 -5.78
C VAL A 51 -9.33 1.06 -5.18
N GLU A 52 -8.06 0.78 -5.48
CA GLU A 52 -7.30 -0.26 -4.80
C GLU A 52 -7.07 0.10 -3.33
N LEU A 53 -7.41 -0.80 -2.41
CA LEU A 53 -7.10 -0.65 -0.99
C LEU A 53 -6.01 -1.66 -0.60
N VAL A 54 -4.75 -1.21 -0.65
CA VAL A 54 -3.59 -2.03 -0.31
C VAL A 54 -3.36 -1.99 1.20
N ILE A 55 -3.79 -3.05 1.88
CA ILE A 55 -3.73 -3.20 3.35
C ILE A 55 -3.03 -4.49 3.78
N GLN A 56 -2.64 -5.34 2.83
CA GLN A 56 -1.91 -6.57 3.08
C GLN A 56 -0.47 -6.27 3.53
N HIS A 57 0.07 -5.11 3.14
CA HIS A 57 1.39 -4.62 3.52
C HIS A 57 1.44 -3.08 3.43
N THR A 58 2.49 -2.50 4.00
CA THR A 58 2.84 -1.08 3.85
C THR A 58 4.29 -0.97 3.39
N SER A 59 4.68 0.19 2.87
CA SER A 59 6.09 0.50 2.62
C SER A 59 6.93 0.32 3.88
N ALA A 60 8.19 -0.08 3.70
CA ALA A 60 9.18 -0.04 4.77
C ALA A 60 9.41 1.39 5.29
N GLN A 61 9.00 2.43 4.57
CA GLN A 61 9.09 3.83 5.02
C GLN A 61 7.86 4.29 5.81
N HIS A 62 6.80 3.48 5.88
CA HIS A 62 5.55 3.84 6.58
C HIS A 62 5.82 4.13 8.08
N PRO A 63 5.23 5.19 8.67
CA PRO A 63 5.45 5.55 10.08
C PRO A 63 5.19 4.40 11.06
N TRP A 64 4.13 3.62 10.81
CA TRP A 64 3.83 2.41 11.60
C TRP A 64 4.98 1.41 11.58
N PHE A 65 5.51 1.06 10.39
CA PHE A 65 6.62 0.12 10.28
C PHE A 65 7.89 0.66 10.93
N GLN A 66 8.19 1.94 10.74
CA GLN A 66 9.34 2.58 11.35
C GLN A 66 9.27 2.56 12.89
N ALA A 67 8.11 2.87 13.46
CA ALA A 67 7.90 2.81 14.90
C ALA A 67 7.96 1.37 15.43
N ALA A 68 7.27 0.43 14.76
CA ALA A 68 7.26 -0.99 15.09
C ALA A 68 8.64 -1.65 15.02
N ARG A 69 9.49 -1.21 14.08
CA ARG A 69 10.87 -1.70 13.91
C ARG A 69 11.81 -1.19 15.01
N ARG A 70 11.61 0.05 15.47
CA ARG A 70 12.51 0.72 16.44
C ARG A 70 12.27 0.27 17.89
N ASP A 71 11.02 0.04 18.27
CA ASP A 71 10.68 -0.35 19.65
C ASP A 71 9.77 -1.59 19.66
N PRO A 72 10.19 -2.72 20.25
CA PRO A 72 9.36 -3.89 20.49
C PRO A 72 8.09 -3.62 21.31
N ARG A 73 8.04 -2.52 22.06
CA ARG A 73 6.86 -2.08 22.84
C ARG A 73 5.99 -1.05 22.12
N SER A 74 6.33 -0.69 20.89
CA SER A 74 5.53 0.23 20.07
C SER A 74 4.08 -0.30 19.94
N PRO A 75 3.06 0.58 20.00
CA PRO A 75 1.68 0.17 19.74
C PRO A 75 1.49 -0.38 18.31
N TRP A 76 2.40 -0.02 17.39
CA TRP A 76 2.41 -0.50 16.02
C TRP A 76 3.13 -1.84 15.84
N ARG A 77 3.81 -2.35 16.88
CA ARG A 77 4.54 -3.63 16.81
C ARG A 77 3.66 -4.79 16.33
N PRO A 78 2.41 -4.97 16.81
CA PRO A 78 1.54 -6.07 16.40
C PRO A 78 1.02 -5.96 14.96
N TYR A 79 1.21 -4.84 14.26
CA TYR A 79 0.73 -4.66 12.89
C TYR A 79 1.55 -5.44 11.87
N TYR A 80 2.74 -5.92 12.26
CA TYR A 80 3.68 -6.60 11.38
C TYR A 80 4.11 -7.94 11.95
N LEU A 81 4.56 -8.82 11.06
CA LEU A 81 5.10 -10.12 11.43
C LEU A 81 6.60 -9.97 11.74
N TRP A 82 7.01 -10.44 12.92
CA TRP A 82 8.39 -10.40 13.39
C TRP A 82 8.84 -11.82 13.76
N ALA A 83 10.10 -12.13 13.47
CA ALA A 83 10.70 -13.40 13.85
C ALA A 83 12.16 -13.19 14.26
N ASP A 84 12.60 -13.83 15.34
CA ASP A 84 13.98 -13.75 15.84
C ASP A 84 14.97 -14.50 14.93
N ARG A 85 14.46 -15.47 14.16
CA ARG A 85 15.23 -16.24 13.18
C ARG A 85 14.55 -16.14 11.82
N PRO A 86 15.33 -16.12 10.73
CA PRO A 86 14.76 -16.22 9.39
C PRO A 86 13.90 -17.48 9.27
N PRO A 87 12.74 -17.43 8.59
CA PRO A 87 11.96 -18.62 8.32
C PRO A 87 12.79 -19.61 7.51
N GLU A 88 12.61 -20.90 7.78
CA GLU A 88 13.30 -21.96 7.06
C GLU A 88 12.99 -21.83 5.55
N LYS A 89 14.03 -21.81 4.71
CA LYS A 89 13.85 -21.67 3.27
C LYS A 89 13.05 -22.87 2.76
N ARG A 90 11.77 -22.65 2.45
CA ARG A 90 10.95 -23.66 1.79
C ARG A 90 11.58 -23.97 0.44
N ARG A 91 12.19 -25.15 0.29
CA ARG A 91 12.69 -25.62 -1.01
C ARG A 91 11.48 -25.70 -1.94
N SER A 92 11.37 -24.76 -2.88
CA SER A 92 10.37 -24.87 -3.94
C SER A 92 10.73 -26.10 -4.77
N SER A 93 10.03 -27.20 -4.54
CA SER A 93 10.00 -28.33 -5.45
C SER A 93 9.32 -27.82 -6.72
N HIS A 94 10.11 -27.29 -7.66
CA HIS A 94 9.67 -27.08 -9.02
C HIS A 94 9.27 -28.45 -9.55
N VAL A 95 7.97 -28.69 -9.59
CA VAL A 95 7.37 -29.73 -10.42
C VAL A 95 7.77 -29.38 -11.85
N SER A 96 8.73 -30.14 -12.38
CA SER A 96 9.03 -30.19 -13.80
C SER A 96 7.73 -30.53 -14.52
N ARG A 97 7.14 -29.53 -15.18
CA ARG A 97 6.05 -29.74 -16.13
C ARG A 97 6.64 -30.54 -17.30
N ARG A 98 6.10 -31.73 -17.51
CA ARG A 98 6.12 -32.39 -18.81
C ARG A 98 5.22 -31.62 -19.78
#